data_AF-A0A1T2L617-F1
#
_entry.id   AF-A0A1T2L617-F1
#
_cell.length_a   1.000
_cell.length_b   1.000
_cell.length_c   1.000
_cell.angle_alpha   90.00
_cell.angle_beta   90.00
_cell.angle_gamma   90.00
#
_symmetry.space_group_name_H-M   'P 1'
#
loop_
_entity.id
_entity.type
_entity.pdbx_description
1 polymer ?
#
loop_
_entity_poly.entity_id
_entity_poly.type
_entity_poly.pdbx_seq_one_letter_code
_entity_poly.pdbx_strand_id
1 'polypeptide(L)'
;MKLAKIIDKAERYINTDERKRKEKRKCLKHVLKKIRRYEKQLEQELENEQDIDKHKRIKKRIKLAHAQRKKGLAMMDQLKKKQKKGNAKEK
;
A
#
# COMPACT_ATOMS: atom_id res chain seq x y z
N MET A 1 -39.11 -13.82 -3.49
CA MET A 1 -37.93 -12.94 -3.29
C MET A 1 -38.17 -11.65 -4.06
N LYS A 2 -38.12 -10.49 -3.40
CA LYS A 2 -38.35 -9.20 -4.07
C LYS A 2 -37.21 -8.92 -5.07
N LEU A 3 -37.56 -8.53 -6.31
CA LEU A 3 -36.65 -8.25 -7.43
C LEU A 3 -35.42 -7.41 -7.01
N ALA A 4 -35.63 -6.44 -6.11
CA ALA A 4 -34.59 -5.62 -5.51
C ALA A 4 -33.43 -6.43 -4.89
N LYS A 5 -33.71 -7.56 -4.21
CA LYS A 5 -32.65 -8.41 -3.60
C LYS A 5 -31.82 -9.16 -4.65
N ILE A 6 -32.39 -9.41 -5.83
CA ILE A 6 -31.70 -10.08 -6.94
C ILE A 6 -30.79 -9.07 -7.64
N ILE A 7 -31.29 -7.86 -7.88
CA ILE A 7 -30.51 -6.74 -8.42
C ILE A 7 -29.35 -6.39 -7.49
N ASP A 8 -29.59 -6.29 -6.17
CA ASP A 8 -28.54 -6.06 -5.17
C ASP A 8 -27.46 -7.15 -5.20
N LYS A 9 -27.84 -8.42 -5.40
CA LYS A 9 -26.87 -9.52 -5.52
C LYS A 9 -26.09 -9.44 -6.82
N ALA A 10 -26.74 -9.11 -7.93
CA ALA A 10 -26.09 -8.91 -9.22
C ALA A 10 -25.10 -7.73 -9.18
N GLU A 11 -25.50 -6.59 -8.62
CA GLU A 11 -24.63 -5.44 -8.41
C GLU A 11 -23.45 -5.79 -7.49
N ARG A 12 -23.69 -6.52 -6.41
CA ARG A 12 -22.60 -6.98 -5.53
C ARG A 12 -21.63 -7.89 -6.27
N TYR A 13 -22.14 -8.80 -7.11
CA TYR A 13 -21.33 -9.70 -7.91
C TYR A 13 -20.48 -8.93 -8.93
N ILE A 14 -21.08 -8.00 -9.67
CA ILE A 14 -20.42 -7.11 -10.63
C ILE A 14 -19.37 -6.22 -9.94
N ASN A 15 -19.68 -5.70 -8.74
CA ASN A 15 -18.79 -4.81 -7.98
C ASN A 15 -17.71 -5.53 -7.15
N THR A 16 -17.66 -6.87 -7.17
CA THR A 16 -16.71 -7.67 -6.37
C THR A 16 -15.26 -7.29 -6.66
N ASP A 17 -14.93 -7.02 -7.93
CA ASP A 17 -13.59 -6.63 -8.34
C ASP A 17 -13.23 -5.22 -7.88
N GLU A 18 -14.21 -4.32 -7.79
CA GLU A 18 -14.00 -3.00 -7.22
C GLU A 18 -13.72 -3.08 -5.71
N ARG A 19 -14.46 -3.94 -4.97
CA ARG A 19 -14.23 -4.20 -3.54
C ARG A 19 -12.84 -4.81 -3.29
N LYS A 20 -12.48 -5.87 -4.01
CA LYS A 20 -11.14 -6.49 -3.94
C LYS A 20 -10.03 -5.48 -4.23
N ARG A 21 -10.22 -4.58 -5.20
CA ARG A 21 -9.26 -3.49 -5.50
C ARG A 21 -9.17 -2.44 -4.39
N LYS A 22 -10.27 -2.09 -3.73
CA LYS A 22 -10.30 -1.17 -2.58
C LYS A 22 -9.57 -1.78 -1.38
N GLU A 23 -9.82 -3.06 -1.09
CA GLU A 23 -9.15 -3.80 0.00
C GLU A 23 -7.64 -3.91 -0.22
N LYS A 24 -7.20 -4.32 -1.42
CA LYS A 24 -5.76 -4.36 -1.78
C LYS A 24 -5.07 -3.02 -1.53
N ARG A 25 -5.72 -1.91 -1.85
CA ARG A 25 -5.20 -0.56 -1.58
C ARG A 25 -5.15 -0.21 -0.09
N LYS A 26 -6.20 -0.56 0.68
CA LYS A 26 -6.21 -0.38 2.14
C LYS A 26 -5.06 -1.14 2.80
N CYS A 27 -4.87 -2.42 2.44
CA CYS A 27 -3.77 -3.24 2.94
C CYS A 27 -2.41 -2.63 2.59
N LEU A 28 -2.18 -2.24 1.34
CA LEU A 28 -0.92 -1.64 0.91
C LEU A 28 -0.64 -0.31 1.62
N LYS A 29 -1.65 0.54 1.82
CA LYS A 29 -1.52 1.78 2.61
C LYS A 29 -1.16 1.50 4.07
N HIS A 30 -1.75 0.46 4.66
CA HIS A 30 -1.44 0.06 6.04
C HIS A 30 0.01 -0.43 6.18
N VAL A 31 0.47 -1.27 5.25
CA VAL A 31 1.86 -1.75 5.21
C VAL A 31 2.85 -0.60 5.02
N LEU A 32 2.58 0.32 4.09
CA LEU A 32 3.41 1.52 3.87
C LEU A 32 3.48 2.42 5.12
N LYS A 33 2.38 2.53 5.88
CA LYS A 33 2.36 3.29 7.14
C LYS A 33 3.24 2.62 8.20
N LYS A 34 3.25 1.28 8.27
CA LYS A 34 4.14 0.53 9.17
C LYS A 34 5.61 0.72 8.79
N ILE A 35 5.95 0.61 7.50
CA ILE A 35 7.33 0.82 7.03
C ILE A 35 7.79 2.25 7.36
N ARG A 36 6.94 3.27 7.14
CA ARG A 36 7.28 4.66 7.51
C ARG A 36 7.52 4.86 9.01
N ARG A 37 6.74 4.19 9.86
CA ARG A 37 6.94 4.27 11.32
C ARG A 37 8.25 3.62 11.72
N TYR A 38 8.54 2.45 11.16
CA TYR A 38 9.78 1.71 11.38
C TYR A 38 11.01 2.50 10.90
N GLU A 39 10.91 3.16 9.74
CA GLU A 39 11.94 4.07 9.21
C GLU A 39 12.24 5.20 10.21
N LYS A 40 11.21 5.86 10.74
CA LYS A 40 11.37 6.91 11.76
C LYS A 40 11.98 6.41 13.07
N GLN A 41 11.61 5.20 13.51
CA GLN A 41 12.18 4.60 14.72
C GLN A 41 13.68 4.33 14.52
N LEU A 42 14.06 3.78 13.36
CA LEU A 42 15.47 3.57 13.03
C LEU A 42 16.25 4.89 12.90
N GLU A 43 15.64 5.95 12.38
CA GLU A 43 16.26 7.29 12.35
C GLU A 43 16.51 7.81 13.77
N GLN A 44 15.54 7.69 14.68
CA GLN A 44 15.71 8.06 16.09
C GLN A 44 16.74 7.19 16.82
N GLU A 45 16.78 5.89 16.55
CA GLU A 45 17.81 4.98 17.07
C GLU A 45 19.20 5.40 16.57
N LEU A 46 19.32 5.80 15.28
CA LEU A 46 20.58 6.25 14.71
C LEU A 46 21.10 7.54 15.36
N GLU A 47 20.21 8.49 15.68
CA GLU A 47 20.57 9.77 16.31
C GLU A 47 21.17 9.60 17.71
N ASN A 48 20.76 8.55 18.44
CA ASN A 48 21.21 8.29 19.81
C ASN A 48 22.34 7.26 19.90
N GLU A 49 22.69 6.58 18.79
CA GLU A 49 23.67 5.51 18.78
C GLU A 49 25.09 6.05 18.50
N GLN A 50 25.99 5.87 19.47
CA GLN A 50 27.41 6.29 19.36
C GLN A 50 28.32 5.16 18.82
N ASP A 51 27.82 3.93 18.76
CA ASP A 51 28.54 2.78 18.24
C ASP A 51 28.55 2.78 16.70
N ILE A 52 29.74 2.86 16.12
CA ILE A 52 29.98 2.95 14.68
C ILE A 52 29.43 1.74 13.91
N ASP A 53 29.51 0.54 14.48
CA ASP A 53 29.06 -0.69 13.82
C ASP A 53 27.54 -0.81 13.84
N LYS A 54 26.92 -0.47 14.96
CA LYS A 54 25.46 -0.37 15.04
C LYS A 54 24.93 0.74 14.15
N HIS A 55 25.59 1.89 14.12
CA HIS A 55 25.26 3.01 13.25
C HIS A 55 25.27 2.60 11.77
N LYS A 56 26.29 1.85 11.32
CA LYS A 56 26.33 1.28 9.95
C LYS A 56 25.18 0.30 9.68
N ARG A 57 24.84 -0.57 10.64
CA ARG A 57 23.73 -1.54 10.50
C ARG A 57 22.37 -0.84 10.42
N ILE A 58 22.11 0.13 11.28
CA ILE A 58 20.87 0.91 11.31
C ILE A 58 20.72 1.69 9.99
N LYS A 59 21.79 2.34 9.50
CA LYS A 59 21.80 3.04 8.21
C LYS A 59 21.47 2.13 7.02
N LYS A 60 21.97 0.89 7.02
CA LYS A 60 21.59 -0.13 6.01
C LYS A 60 20.11 -0.51 6.10
N ARG A 61 19.57 -0.69 7.31
CA ARG A 61 18.13 -0.99 7.52
C ARG A 61 17.23 0.16 7.08
N ILE A 62 17.62 1.42 7.34
CA ILE A 62 16.91 2.61 6.84
C ILE A 62 16.85 2.61 5.31
N LYS A 63 17.99 2.39 4.64
CA LYS A 63 18.04 2.31 3.16
C LYS A 63 17.11 1.23 2.60
N LEU A 64 17.08 0.05 3.21
CA LEU A 64 16.17 -1.03 2.82
C LEU A 64 14.70 -0.66 3.03
N ALA A 65 14.36 -0.06 4.18
CA ALA A 65 13.01 0.40 4.48
C ALA A 65 12.54 1.47 3.47
N HIS A 66 13.39 2.46 3.18
CA HIS A 66 13.13 3.50 2.19
C HIS A 66 12.93 2.92 0.78
N ALA A 67 13.79 1.98 0.36
CA ALA A 67 13.66 1.30 -0.93
C ALA A 67 12.34 0.52 -1.03
N GLN A 68 11.98 -0.22 0.02
CA GLN A 68 10.73 -0.98 0.08
C GLN A 68 9.50 -0.05 0.06
N ARG A 69 9.57 1.08 0.76
CA ARG A 69 8.54 2.11 0.74
C ARG A 69 8.35 2.71 -0.66
N LYS A 70 9.45 3.05 -1.35
CA LYS A 70 9.41 3.57 -2.73
C LYS A 70 8.78 2.56 -3.70
N LYS A 71 9.13 1.28 -3.58
CA LYS A 71 8.50 0.19 -4.35
C LYS A 71 6.99 0.10 -4.09
N GLY A 72 6.56 0.15 -2.82
CA GLY A 72 5.14 0.10 -2.48
C GLY A 72 4.35 1.34 -2.93
N LEU A 73 4.97 2.52 -2.95
CA LEU A 73 4.36 3.74 -3.53
C LEU A 73 4.18 3.61 -5.05
N ALA A 74 5.20 3.13 -5.76
CA ALA A 74 5.09 2.86 -7.20
C ALA A 74 3.98 1.85 -7.51
N MET A 75 3.83 0.81 -6.69
CA MET A 75 2.74 -0.16 -6.81
C MET A 75 1.36 0.48 -6.57
N MET A 76 1.24 1.41 -5.62
CA MET A 76 0.00 2.18 -5.43
C MET A 76 -0.34 3.04 -6.65
N ASP A 77 0.65 3.69 -7.25
CA ASP A 77 0.42 4.52 -8.44
C ASP A 77 0.04 3.69 -9.66
N GLN A 78 0.62 2.50 -9.83
CA GLN A 78 0.19 1.54 -10.85
C GLN A 78 -1.25 1.07 -10.61
N LEU A 79 -1.64 0.79 -9.37
CA LEU A 79 -3.02 0.42 -9.02
C LEU A 79 -4.01 1.54 -9.33
N LYS A 80 -3.62 2.82 -9.14
CA LYS A 80 -4.43 3.99 -9.54
C LYS A 80 -4.50 4.15 -11.06
N LYS A 81 -3.38 4.00 -11.78
CA LYS A 81 -3.32 4.12 -13.25
C LYS A 81 -4.13 3.03 -13.96
N LYS A 82 -4.12 1.78 -13.46
CA LYS A 82 -4.98 0.70 -13.96
C LYS A 82 -6.47 1.02 -13.80
N GLN A 83 -6.83 1.82 -12.81
CA GLN A 83 -8.21 2.29 -12.61
C GLN A 83 -8.65 3.28 -13.70
N LYS A 84 -7.77 4.20 -14.12
CA LYS A 84 -8.05 5.15 -15.22
C LYS A 84 -8.16 4.47 -16.59
N LYS A 85 -7.35 3.44 -16.87
CA LYS A 85 -7.40 2.71 -18.15
C LYS A 85 -8.59 1.75 -18.28
N GLY A 86 -9.14 1.26 -17.16
CA GLY A 86 -10.37 0.45 -17.16
C GLY A 86 -11.61 1.26 -17.58
N ASN A 87 -11.74 2.48 -17.07
CA ASN A 87 -12.86 3.38 -17.41
C ASN A 87 -12.79 3.99 -18.82
N ALA A 88 -11.66 3.85 -19.52
CA ALA A 88 -11.47 4.42 -20.87
C ALA A 88 -11.72 3.40 -22.00
N LYS A 89 -12.01 2.13 -21.68
CA LYS A 89 -12.33 1.09 -22.67
C LYS A 89 -13.84 0.79 -22.80
N GLU A 90 -14.67 1.54 -22.08
CA GLU A 90 -16.15 1.45 -22.11
C GLU A 90 -16.80 2.75 -22.62
N LYS A 91 -16.06 3.57 -23.36
CA LYS A 91 -16.62 4.71 -24.10
C LYS A 91 -16.40 4.54 -25.59
#